data_AF-A0A419KYE5-F1
#
_entry.id   AF-A0A419KYE5-F1
#
_cell.length_a   1.000
_cell.length_b   1.000
_cell.length_c   1.000
_cell.angle_alpha   90.00
_cell.angle_beta   90.00
_cell.angle_gamma   90.00
#
_symmetry.space_group_name_H-M   'P 1'
#
loop_
_entity.id
_entity.type
_entity.pdbx_description
1 polymer ?
#
loop_
_entity_poly.entity_id
_entity_poly.type
_entity_poly.pdbx_seq_one_letter_code
_entity_poly.pdbx_strand_id
1 'polypeptide(L)'
;MWERVLTSIPFIFTLSLLIGLIFYWIGARIAPKGTKTPGKLAPYACGEDFPPVRLQVNMERFFLYTIFFMVFDILAVVLATSLARPGILPALYALIVFASVMLVLPLARW
;
A
#
# COMPACT_ATOMS: atom_id res chain seq x y z
N MET A 1 16.60 23.27 -20.36
CA MET A 1 15.71 22.20 -20.88
C MET A 1 15.97 20.88 -20.17
N TRP A 2 17.22 20.39 -20.13
CA TRP A 2 17.60 19.13 -19.48
C TRP A 2 17.26 19.03 -17.98
N GLU A 3 17.46 20.09 -17.19
CA GLU A 3 17.08 20.06 -15.76
C GLU A 3 15.60 19.77 -15.54
N ARG A 4 14.70 20.32 -16.38
CA ARG A 4 13.26 20.07 -16.26
C ARG A 4 12.89 18.63 -16.60
N VAL A 5 13.62 18.00 -17.51
CA VAL A 5 13.42 16.58 -17.87
C VAL A 5 13.92 15.69 -16.74
N LEU A 6 15.12 15.94 -16.24
CA LEU A 6 15.76 15.15 -15.18
C LEU A 6 14.99 15.21 -13.85
N THR A 7 14.35 16.34 -13.56
CA THR A 7 13.51 16.53 -12.36
C THR A 7 12.04 16.18 -12.56
N SER A 8 11.64 15.74 -13.76
CA SER A 8 10.25 15.38 -14.02
C SER A 8 9.86 14.07 -13.33
N ILE A 9 8.65 14.02 -12.75
CA ILE A 9 8.11 12.85 -12.05
C ILE A 9 8.14 11.58 -12.93
N PRO A 10 7.71 11.62 -14.22
CA PRO A 10 7.72 10.43 -15.07
C PRO A 10 9.14 9.89 -15.30
N PHE A 11 10.12 10.78 -15.46
CA PHE A 11 11.51 10.38 -15.65
C PHE A 11 12.07 9.69 -14.41
N ILE A 12 11.89 10.30 -13.23
CA ILE A 12 12.37 9.74 -11.96
C ILE A 12 11.72 8.38 -11.71
N PHE A 13 10.38 8.28 -11.84
CA PHE A 13 9.66 7.01 -11.67
C PHE A 13 10.18 5.92 -12.60
N THR A 14 10.32 6.24 -13.89
CA THR A 14 10.80 5.29 -14.90
C THR A 14 12.24 4.85 -14.60
N LEU A 15 13.11 5.79 -14.24
CA LEU A 15 14.49 5.51 -13.88
C LEU A 15 14.58 4.60 -12.65
N SER A 16 13.83 4.92 -11.58
CA SER A 16 13.78 4.09 -10.37
C SER A 16 13.29 2.68 -10.66
N LEU A 17 12.24 2.54 -11.48
CA LEU A 17 11.73 1.23 -11.90
C LEU A 17 12.77 0.46 -12.70
N LEU A 18 13.42 1.10 -13.67
CA LEU A 18 14.46 0.47 -14.50
C LEU A 18 15.64 0.01 -13.64
N ILE A 19 16.10 0.83 -12.70
CA ILE A 19 17.19 0.44 -11.78
C ILE A 19 16.79 -0.78 -10.96
N GLY A 20 15.57 -0.79 -10.39
CA GLY A 20 15.06 -1.94 -9.65
C GLY A 20 15.00 -3.23 -10.49
N LEU A 21 14.54 -3.12 -11.74
CA LEU A 21 14.49 -4.24 -12.68
C LEU A 21 15.89 -4.73 -13.06
N ILE A 22 16.86 -3.82 -13.26
CA ILE A 22 18.25 -4.17 -13.53
C ILE A 22 18.84 -4.94 -12.35
N PHE A 23 18.62 -4.49 -11.11
CA PHE A 23 19.09 -5.22 -9.93
C PHE A 23 18.43 -6.60 -9.79
N TYR A 24 17.12 -6.70 -10.04
CA TYR A 24 16.44 -7.99 -10.05
C TYR A 24 17.01 -8.93 -11.13
N TRP A 25 17.28 -8.40 -12.33
CA TRP A 25 17.86 -9.16 -13.44
C TRP A 25 19.29 -9.61 -13.15
N ILE A 26 20.15 -8.71 -12.67
CA ILE A 26 21.52 -9.04 -12.26
C ILE A 26 21.48 -10.10 -11.16
N GLY A 27 20.66 -9.90 -10.11
CA GLY A 27 20.48 -10.85 -9.02
C GLY A 27 20.08 -12.24 -9.51
N ALA A 28 19.09 -12.31 -10.41
CA ALA A 28 18.65 -13.57 -11.02
C ALA A 28 19.73 -14.24 -11.90
N ARG A 29 20.64 -13.47 -12.49
CA ARG A 29 21.74 -13.97 -13.32
C ARG A 29 22.92 -14.50 -12.50
N ILE A 30 23.29 -13.81 -11.42
CA ILE A 30 24.46 -14.15 -10.60
C ILE A 30 24.15 -15.15 -9.48
N ALA A 31 22.89 -15.26 -9.06
CA ALA A 31 22.51 -16.14 -7.96
C ALA A 31 22.79 -17.63 -8.27
N PRO A 32 23.37 -18.39 -7.32
CA PRO A 32 23.48 -19.84 -7.45
C PRO A 32 22.08 -20.46 -7.58
N LYS A 33 21.81 -21.10 -8.72
CA LYS A 33 20.47 -21.64 -9.00
C LYS A 33 20.11 -22.82 -8.09
N GLY A 34 21.08 -23.67 -7.77
CA GLY A 34 20.91 -24.90 -6.99
C GLY A 34 19.89 -25.87 -7.59
N THR A 35 19.80 -27.08 -7.05
CA THR A 35 18.74 -28.02 -7.43
C THR A 35 17.42 -27.61 -6.76
N LYS A 36 16.31 -27.79 -7.49
CA LYS A 36 14.96 -27.62 -6.93
C LYS A 36 14.55 -28.92 -6.26
N THR A 37 14.71 -29.01 -4.95
CA THR A 37 14.26 -30.16 -4.15
C THR A 37 12.91 -29.84 -3.50
N PRO A 38 12.07 -30.84 -3.18
CA PRO A 38 10.81 -30.62 -2.49
C PRO A 38 10.97 -29.81 -1.20
N GLY A 39 11.98 -30.14 -0.37
CA GLY A 39 12.27 -29.39 0.86
C GLY A 39 12.71 -27.94 0.64
N LYS A 40 13.42 -27.62 -0.45
CA LYS A 40 13.79 -26.23 -0.80
C LYS A 40 12.58 -25.39 -1.21
N LEU A 41 11.56 -26.03 -1.79
CA LEU A 41 10.35 -25.39 -2.27
C LEU A 41 9.20 -25.43 -1.25
N ALA A 42 9.35 -26.19 -0.17
CA ALA A 42 8.36 -26.31 0.88
C ALA A 42 8.20 -24.96 1.63
N PRO A 43 6.97 -24.59 2.05
CA PRO A 43 6.75 -23.44 2.92
C PRO A 43 7.56 -23.57 4.21
N TYR A 44 8.02 -22.45 4.74
CA TYR A 44 8.68 -22.46 6.04
C TYR A 44 7.66 -22.74 7.15
N ALA A 45 7.80 -23.89 7.80
CA ALA A 45 7.03 -24.29 8.98
C ALA A 45 7.97 -24.87 10.05
N CYS A 46 9.05 -24.15 10.37
CA CYS A 46 10.06 -24.60 11.34
C CYS A 46 10.72 -25.97 11.01
N GLY A 47 10.69 -26.39 9.74
CA GLY A 47 11.19 -27.69 9.29
C GLY A 47 10.19 -28.84 9.37
N GLU A 48 8.95 -28.57 9.81
CA GLU A 48 7.87 -29.55 9.81
C GLU A 48 7.29 -29.73 8.39
N ASP A 49 6.84 -30.95 8.09
CA ASP A 49 6.12 -31.27 6.85
C ASP A 49 4.67 -30.81 6.98
N PHE A 50 4.47 -29.50 6.88
CA PHE A 50 3.17 -28.86 6.98
C PHE A 50 2.62 -28.54 5.59
N PRO A 51 1.36 -28.92 5.28
CA PRO A 51 0.78 -28.63 3.98
C PRO A 51 0.65 -27.10 3.78
N PRO A 52 0.77 -26.59 2.56
CA PRO A 52 0.53 -25.19 2.27
C PRO A 52 -0.96 -24.86 2.46
N VAL A 53 -1.32 -24.34 3.64
CA VAL A 53 -2.69 -23.93 3.96
C VAL A 53 -2.84 -22.43 3.80
N ARG A 54 -3.91 -22.01 3.12
CA ARG A 54 -4.36 -20.61 3.09
C ARG A 54 -5.25 -20.36 4.29
N LEU A 55 -4.67 -19.88 5.38
CA LEU A 55 -5.42 -19.56 6.59
C LEU A 55 -6.27 -18.30 6.37
N GLN A 56 -7.55 -18.38 6.72
CA GLN A 56 -8.40 -17.21 6.86
C GLN A 56 -8.13 -16.57 8.21
N VAL A 57 -7.28 -15.54 8.21
CA VAL A 57 -6.99 -14.77 9.42
C VAL A 57 -8.17 -13.83 9.69
N ASN A 58 -8.53 -13.63 10.96
CA ASN A 58 -9.50 -12.60 11.33
C ASN A 58 -8.89 -11.21 11.01
N MET A 59 -9.41 -10.58 9.96
CA MET A 59 -8.98 -9.25 9.50
C MET A 59 -9.95 -8.14 9.91
N GLU A 60 -10.91 -8.40 10.82
CA GLU A 60 -11.94 -7.44 11.22
C GLU A 60 -11.34 -6.09 11.66
N ARG A 61 -10.34 -6.13 12.55
CA ARG A 61 -9.66 -4.94 13.05
C ARG A 61 -8.85 -4.22 11.97
N PHE A 62 -8.16 -4.98 11.13
CA PHE A 62 -7.40 -4.41 10.01
C PHE A 62 -8.33 -3.73 9.00
N PHE A 63 -9.47 -4.34 8.72
CA PHE A 63 -10.48 -3.80 7.83
C PHE A 63 -11.07 -2.49 8.35
N LEU A 64 -11.38 -2.42 9.65
CA LEU A 64 -11.82 -1.16 10.28
C LEU A 64 -10.75 -0.06 10.14
N TYR A 65 -9.47 -0.40 10.36
CA TYR A 65 -8.38 0.54 10.12
C TYR A 65 -8.32 1.01 8.65
N THR A 66 -8.47 0.11 7.68
CA THR A 66 -8.50 0.46 6.25
C THR A 66 -9.66 1.41 5.91
N ILE A 67 -10.84 1.21 6.50
CA ILE A 67 -11.97 2.12 6.32
C ILE A 67 -11.62 3.52 6.82
N PHE A 68 -11.11 3.64 8.05
CA PHE A 68 -10.70 4.95 8.59
C PHE A 68 -9.63 5.60 7.73
N PHE A 69 -8.60 4.85 7.36
CA PHE A 69 -7.52 5.33 6.50
C PHE A 69 -8.08 5.90 5.18
N MET A 70 -8.94 5.14 4.48
CA MET A 70 -9.52 5.58 3.21
C MET A 70 -10.37 6.85 3.37
N VAL A 71 -11.19 6.93 4.42
CA VAL A 71 -12.03 8.11 4.69
C VAL A 71 -11.16 9.37 4.94
N PHE A 72 -10.10 9.24 5.74
CA PHE A 72 -9.19 10.34 6.02
C PHE A 72 -8.31 10.71 4.82
N ASP A 73 -7.89 9.74 4.00
CA ASP A 73 -7.10 9.97 2.80
C ASP A 73 -7.87 10.80 1.77
N ILE A 74 -9.13 10.46 1.52
CA ILE A 74 -9.99 11.24 0.63
C ILE A 74 -10.25 12.64 1.20
N LEU A 75 -10.49 12.76 2.51
CA LEU A 75 -10.62 14.06 3.18
C LEU A 75 -9.36 14.92 2.95
N ALA A 76 -8.18 14.35 3.11
CA ALA A 76 -6.92 15.06 2.91
C ALA A 76 -6.81 15.59 1.47
N VAL A 77 -7.14 14.79 0.46
CA VAL A 77 -7.15 15.22 -0.94
C VAL A 77 -8.18 16.34 -1.20
N VAL A 78 -9.40 16.20 -0.68
CA VAL A 78 -10.46 17.22 -0.82
C VAL A 78 -10.04 18.55 -0.19
N LEU A 79 -9.47 18.51 1.01
CA LEU A 79 -8.99 19.72 1.70
C LEU A 79 -7.79 20.33 0.99
N ALA A 80 -6.81 19.52 0.58
CA ALA A 80 -5.61 20.00 -0.10
C ALA A 80 -5.94 20.69 -1.43
N THR A 81 -6.84 20.11 -2.23
CA THR A 81 -7.27 20.69 -3.51
C THR A 81 -8.16 21.92 -3.35
N SER A 82 -8.86 22.04 -2.22
CA SER A 82 -9.72 23.19 -1.94
C SER A 82 -9.00 24.35 -1.23
N LEU A 83 -7.73 24.20 -0.87
CA LEU A 83 -6.99 25.19 -0.08
C LEU A 83 -6.88 26.56 -0.77
N ALA A 84 -6.78 26.57 -2.11
CA ALA A 84 -6.70 27.80 -2.89
C ALA A 84 -8.02 28.60 -2.91
N ARG A 85 -9.16 27.92 -2.77
CA ARG A 85 -10.49 28.53 -2.70
C ARG A 85 -11.37 27.73 -1.73
N PRO A 86 -11.26 27.99 -0.42
CA PRO A 86 -12.14 27.40 0.57
C PRO A 86 -13.61 27.69 0.24
N GLY A 87 -14.51 26.77 0.57
CA GLY A 87 -15.92 26.92 0.22
C GLY A 87 -16.82 25.94 0.93
N ILE A 88 -18.10 25.97 0.57
CA ILE A 88 -19.15 25.18 1.23
C ILE A 88 -18.97 23.68 0.94
N LEU A 89 -18.59 23.30 -0.27
CA LEU A 89 -18.43 21.89 -0.66
C LEU A 89 -17.37 21.14 0.18
N PRO A 90 -16.12 21.60 0.33
CA PRO A 90 -15.13 20.92 1.19
C PRO A 90 -15.53 20.94 2.67
N ALA A 91 -16.22 21.98 3.15
CA ALA A 91 -16.74 22.02 4.52
C ALA A 91 -17.86 20.99 4.76
N LEU A 92 -18.80 20.85 3.82
CA LEU A 92 -19.83 19.81 3.84
C LEU A 92 -19.20 18.41 3.79
N TYR A 93 -18.19 18.21 2.94
CA TYR A 93 -17.48 16.94 2.87
C TYR A 93 -16.80 16.60 4.21
N ALA A 94 -16.13 17.57 4.84
CA ALA A 94 -15.53 17.39 6.17
C ALA A 94 -16.57 17.04 7.24
N LEU A 95 -17.77 17.65 7.19
CA LEU A 95 -18.88 17.30 8.10
C LEU A 95 -19.39 15.88 7.87
N ILE A 96 -19.53 15.45 6.62
CA ILE A 96 -19.94 14.08 6.27
C ILE A 96 -18.89 13.08 6.79
N VAL A 97 -17.60 13.37 6.60
CA VAL A 97 -16.51 12.54 7.12
C VAL A 97 -16.57 12.47 8.63
N PHE A 98 -16.73 13.60 9.32
CA PHE A 98 -16.87 13.63 10.78
C PHE A 98 -18.04 12.78 11.26
N ALA A 99 -19.21 12.91 10.64
CA ALA A 99 -20.39 12.10 10.96
C ALA A 99 -20.14 10.60 10.71
N SER A 100 -19.47 10.26 9.61
CA SER A 100 -19.11 8.88 9.27
C SER A 100 -18.16 8.27 10.30
N VAL A 101 -17.15 9.02 10.74
CA VAL A 101 -16.23 8.60 11.81
C VAL A 101 -16.99 8.39 13.11
N MET A 102 -17.88 9.31 13.50
CA MET A 102 -18.69 9.17 14.71
C MET A 102 -19.60 7.93 14.67
N LEU A 103 -20.11 7.56 13.49
CA LEU A 103 -20.91 6.35 13.30
C LEU A 103 -20.08 5.07 13.44
N VAL A 104 -18.86 5.04 12.86
CA VAL A 104 -18.02 3.84 12.81
C VAL A 104 -17.21 3.65 14.10
N LEU A 105 -16.88 4.72 14.82
CA LEU A 105 -16.04 4.69 16.02
C LEU A 105 -16.53 3.70 17.11
N PRO A 106 -17.84 3.55 17.41
CA PRO A 106 -18.33 2.56 18.37
C PRO A 106 -18.12 1.10 17.95
N LEU A 107 -17.98 0.82 16.64
CA LEU A 107 -17.64 -0.51 16.13
C LEU A 107 -16.14 -0.81 16.30
N ALA A 108 -15.31 0.21 16.39
CA ALA A 108 -13.90 0.09 16.74
C ALA A 108 -13.73 -0.15 18.25
N ARG A 109 -14.25 -1.29 18.72
CA ARG A 109 -14.03 -1.81 20.07
C ARG A 109 -12.58 -2.29 20.18
N TRP A 110 -11.68 -1.37 20.52
CA TRP A 110 -10.27 -1.66 20.75
C TRP A 110 -10.08 -2.58 21.96
#